data_AF-A0A9D7NHL2-F1
#
_entry.id   AF-A0A9D7NHL2-F1
#
_cell.length_a   1.000
_cell.length_b   1.000
_cell.length_c   1.000
_cell.angle_alpha   90.00
_cell.angle_beta   90.00
_cell.angle_gamma   90.00
#
_symmetry.space_group_name_H-M   'P 1'
#
loop_
_entity.id
_entity.type
_entity.pdbx_description
1 polymer ?
#
loop_
_entity_poly.entity_id
_entity_poly.type
_entity_poly.pdbx_seq_one_letter_code
_entity_poly.pdbx_strand_id
1 'polypeptide(L)'
;MGYFGTDAPLPELIPFRAGPLSGVYEAGKLRYLRIGQTEILRMIYPAIRDRNWSTAPAEIIAENLNIQENTFSIEYTARYQLNEIDYRATYTLKGDAEGTLSVEMQGEALSTFWRNRIGLCILHPIEPCVGKPVAITHPDQTQTQSVFPELISPHQPFLEIQAMAWSPKDGVEIQLHFEGEIFETEDQRNWTDTSFKTYSTPLRIPIPVEVQKGEQLYQKLVLQCKVSPAFEPGNLDENVQVYPTEKFFPFPALGTVINHGGLPSRAFDQMNQLGLSFLQVQLRLDDADFLQHLKKALASAQSLSIQLGISVFFGEETELFTLLEALKPQLQHIHHLCILSANDPVPGVELQESIYLHCKQAFPQLPVGLGTDGFFTVLNRNRPSTTQFDFLQFSLNPQVHAVDTRTLIENLVAQRDVVRTAQSFAEGKPIYVSPVTLRARNNPNPADTIDPRQHSALVAAWTLISLKYLAPCAALTYFEAIGEKGLLPSNGTSPLADYWQQIAAFQPVRIVDTHSSDPLKKDLLLLENERMERLGFEVDFELGEIRVQ
;
A
#
# COMPACT_ATOMS: atom_id res chain seq x y z
N MET A 1 22.38 -11.69 3.69
CA MET A 1 21.41 -10.95 2.86
C MET A 1 21.65 -9.48 3.14
N GLY A 2 21.92 -8.65 2.14
CA GLY A 2 22.05 -7.20 2.33
C GLY A 2 20.79 -6.55 2.91
N TYR A 3 20.88 -5.27 3.30
CA TYR A 3 19.77 -4.50 3.90
C TYR A 3 18.47 -4.61 3.08
N PHE A 4 18.59 -4.53 1.75
CA PHE A 4 17.48 -4.59 0.80
C PHE A 4 17.04 -6.01 0.40
N GLY A 5 17.45 -7.06 1.12
CA GLY A 5 17.11 -8.44 0.76
C GLY A 5 17.78 -8.95 -0.53
N THR A 6 18.64 -8.14 -1.15
CA THR A 6 19.44 -8.49 -2.33
C THR A 6 20.79 -7.80 -2.23
N ASP A 7 21.80 -8.37 -2.90
CA ASP A 7 23.11 -7.76 -3.06
C ASP A 7 23.17 -6.85 -4.31
N ALA A 8 22.11 -6.84 -5.14
CA ALA A 8 21.99 -5.93 -6.27
C ALA A 8 21.79 -4.48 -5.77
N PRO A 9 22.55 -3.51 -6.30
CA PRO A 9 22.34 -2.10 -5.95
C PRO A 9 20.97 -1.62 -6.41
N LEU A 10 20.42 -0.64 -5.70
CA LEU A 10 19.25 0.09 -6.18
C LEU A 10 19.60 0.82 -7.48
N PRO A 11 18.63 1.03 -8.38
CA PRO A 11 18.83 1.88 -9.55
C PRO A 11 19.38 3.26 -9.14
N GLU A 12 20.30 3.78 -9.96
CA GLU A 12 20.91 5.08 -9.75
C GLU A 12 19.85 6.19 -9.87
N LEU A 13 19.94 7.19 -8.98
CA LEU A 13 19.15 8.40 -9.05
C LEU A 13 19.99 9.51 -9.68
N ILE A 14 19.61 9.92 -10.89
CA ILE A 14 20.34 10.94 -11.64
C ILE A 14 19.59 12.27 -11.50
N PRO A 15 20.10 13.26 -10.75
CA PRO A 15 19.41 14.52 -10.55
C PRO A 15 19.32 15.33 -11.85
N PHE A 16 18.21 16.06 -12.04
CA PHE A 16 18.03 17.00 -13.14
C PHE A 16 17.40 18.31 -12.65
N ARG A 17 17.52 19.36 -13.47
CA ARG A 17 16.85 20.65 -13.29
C ARG A 17 16.28 21.19 -14.59
N ALA A 18 15.17 21.90 -14.48
CA ALA A 18 14.49 22.62 -15.55
C ALA A 18 13.97 23.94 -14.97
N GLY A 19 14.77 25.00 -15.04
CA GLY A 19 14.47 26.26 -14.32
C GLY A 19 14.23 26.03 -12.82
N PRO A 20 13.05 26.39 -12.27
CA PRO A 20 12.72 26.17 -10.85
C PRO A 20 12.41 24.71 -10.50
N LEU A 21 12.18 23.85 -11.50
CA LEU A 21 11.87 22.43 -11.32
C LEU A 21 13.14 21.61 -11.10
N SER A 22 13.09 20.73 -10.11
CA SER A 22 14.12 19.72 -9.86
C SER A 22 13.48 18.34 -9.70
N GLY A 23 14.26 17.29 -9.91
CA GLY A 23 13.82 15.91 -9.69
C GLY A 23 14.95 14.94 -9.94
N VAL A 24 14.64 13.65 -9.94
CA VAL A 24 15.60 12.58 -10.26
C VAL A 24 15.07 11.68 -11.35
N TYR A 25 15.95 11.27 -12.26
CA TYR A 25 15.72 10.23 -13.24
C TYR A 25 16.18 8.89 -12.67
N GLU A 26 15.34 7.86 -12.76
CA GLU A 26 15.60 6.51 -12.27
C GLU A 26 15.09 5.49 -13.29
N ALA A 27 15.98 4.90 -14.09
CA ALA A 27 15.67 3.80 -15.01
C ALA A 27 14.37 4.00 -15.82
N GLY A 28 14.29 5.11 -16.57
CA GLY A 28 13.13 5.46 -17.41
C GLY A 28 11.99 6.19 -16.66
N LYS A 29 12.13 6.46 -15.37
CA LYS A 29 11.11 7.14 -14.55
C LYS A 29 11.63 8.51 -14.12
N LEU A 30 10.76 9.51 -14.07
CA LEU A 30 11.05 10.75 -13.35
C LEU A 30 10.41 10.65 -11.97
N ARG A 31 11.17 10.92 -10.91
CA ARG A 31 10.70 10.84 -9.52
C ARG A 31 10.94 12.14 -8.76
N TYR A 32 10.10 12.33 -7.75
CA TYR A 32 10.20 13.38 -6.74
C TYR A 32 10.41 14.78 -7.36
N LEU A 33 9.54 15.14 -8.29
CA LEU A 33 9.57 16.42 -8.98
C LEU A 33 9.15 17.50 -7.99
N ARG A 34 10.00 18.52 -7.82
CA ARG A 34 9.87 19.55 -6.79
C ARG A 34 10.12 20.95 -7.31
N ILE A 35 9.45 21.91 -6.66
CA ILE A 35 9.79 23.33 -6.67
C ILE A 35 10.29 23.69 -5.26
N GLY A 36 11.60 23.93 -5.12
CA GLY A 36 12.22 24.00 -3.80
C GLY A 36 12.01 22.69 -3.03
N GLN A 37 11.57 22.75 -1.77
CA GLN A 37 11.18 21.56 -0.99
C GLN A 37 9.78 21.01 -1.34
N THR A 38 8.96 21.74 -2.09
CA THR A 38 7.56 21.34 -2.34
C THR A 38 7.49 20.30 -3.44
N GLU A 39 7.11 19.07 -3.11
CA GLU A 39 6.82 18.03 -4.09
C GLU A 39 5.56 18.35 -4.88
N ILE A 40 5.68 18.39 -6.21
CA ILE A 40 4.57 18.70 -7.12
C ILE A 40 4.08 17.46 -7.85
N LEU A 41 4.97 16.51 -8.16
CA LEU A 41 4.65 15.19 -8.71
C LEU A 41 5.61 14.15 -8.09
N ARG A 42 5.04 13.02 -7.67
CA ARG A 42 5.81 11.90 -7.10
C ARG A 42 6.54 11.12 -8.18
N MET A 43 5.87 10.84 -9.30
CA MET A 43 6.46 10.02 -10.36
C MET A 43 5.79 10.24 -11.71
N ILE A 44 6.55 10.17 -12.79
CA ILE A 44 6.07 9.98 -14.16
C ILE A 44 6.73 8.72 -14.71
N TYR A 45 5.93 7.75 -15.16
CA TYR A 45 6.45 6.48 -15.66
C TYR A 45 5.51 5.83 -16.69
N PRO A 46 6.03 5.03 -17.63
CA PRO A 46 5.20 4.22 -18.51
C PRO A 46 4.69 2.95 -17.80
N ALA A 47 3.47 2.53 -18.11
CA ALA A 47 2.88 1.27 -17.66
C ALA A 47 2.30 0.47 -18.85
N ILE A 48 2.84 -0.72 -19.06
CA ILE A 48 2.40 -1.69 -20.06
C ILE A 48 1.87 -2.90 -19.30
N ARG A 49 0.56 -3.18 -19.40
CA ARG A 49 -0.11 -4.25 -18.66
C ARG A 49 -0.94 -5.16 -19.55
N ASP A 50 -0.77 -6.46 -19.36
CA ASP A 50 -1.51 -7.49 -20.06
C ASP A 50 -2.98 -7.57 -19.60
N ARG A 51 -3.74 -8.51 -20.19
CA ARG A 51 -5.13 -8.82 -19.82
C ARG A 51 -5.35 -9.21 -18.35
N ASN A 52 -4.30 -9.64 -17.65
CA ASN A 52 -4.34 -10.07 -16.26
C ASN A 52 -3.82 -9.00 -15.29
N TRP A 53 -3.58 -7.78 -15.78
CA TRP A 53 -2.97 -6.66 -15.03
C TRP A 53 -1.49 -6.85 -14.66
N SER A 54 -0.82 -7.89 -15.17
CA SER A 54 0.61 -8.07 -14.99
C SER A 54 1.37 -6.97 -15.74
N THR A 55 2.36 -6.36 -15.09
CA THR A 55 3.13 -5.25 -15.68
C THR A 55 4.37 -5.78 -16.39
N ALA A 56 4.51 -5.52 -17.69
CA ALA A 56 5.69 -5.90 -18.45
C ALA A 56 6.92 -5.09 -17.96
N PRO A 57 8.04 -5.75 -17.61
CA PRO A 57 9.24 -5.05 -17.22
C PRO A 57 9.81 -4.27 -18.41
N ALA A 58 10.43 -3.12 -18.11
CA ALA A 58 11.14 -2.33 -19.10
C ALA A 58 12.59 -2.80 -19.21
N GLU A 59 13.03 -3.13 -20.42
CA GLU A 59 14.44 -3.25 -20.76
C GLU A 59 14.85 -2.02 -21.58
N ILE A 60 15.65 -1.13 -21.00
CA ILE A 60 16.19 0.03 -21.72
C ILE A 60 17.33 -0.45 -22.63
N ILE A 61 17.12 -0.38 -23.93
CA ILE A 61 18.05 -0.90 -24.96
C ILE A 61 18.93 0.18 -25.60
N ALA A 62 18.54 1.45 -25.45
CA ALA A 62 19.31 2.61 -25.87
C ALA A 62 18.95 3.79 -24.96
N GLU A 63 19.93 4.57 -24.53
CA GLU A 63 19.74 5.65 -23.57
C GLU A 63 20.78 6.75 -23.79
N ASN A 64 20.32 8.00 -23.84
CA ASN A 64 21.16 9.18 -23.97
C ASN A 64 20.66 10.29 -23.05
N LEU A 65 21.51 10.72 -22.12
CA LEU A 65 21.21 11.76 -21.14
C LEU A 65 22.06 12.99 -21.44
N ASN A 66 21.41 14.13 -21.68
CA ASN A 66 22.04 15.43 -21.72
C ASN A 66 21.45 16.30 -20.61
N ILE A 67 22.12 16.32 -19.45
CA ILE A 67 21.70 17.09 -18.27
C ILE A 67 22.64 18.27 -18.11
N GLN A 68 22.07 19.47 -18.10
CA GLN A 68 22.77 20.74 -17.89
C GLN A 68 22.30 21.37 -16.57
N GLU A 69 22.85 22.53 -16.22
CA GLU A 69 22.57 23.19 -14.94
C GLU A 69 21.07 23.51 -14.73
N ASN A 70 20.37 23.97 -15.78
CA ASN A 70 18.96 24.41 -15.70
C ASN A 70 18.07 23.86 -16.83
N THR A 71 18.56 22.90 -17.60
CA THR A 71 17.82 22.25 -18.69
C THR A 71 18.24 20.80 -18.80
N PHE A 72 17.39 19.93 -19.34
CA PHE A 72 17.80 18.58 -19.69
C PHE A 72 17.07 18.04 -20.92
N SER A 73 17.69 17.06 -21.57
CA SER A 73 17.07 16.23 -22.61
C SER A 73 17.53 14.80 -22.39
N ILE A 74 16.57 13.91 -22.12
CA ILE A 74 16.80 12.48 -21.97
C ILE A 74 16.01 11.78 -23.07
N GLU A 75 16.68 10.93 -23.85
CA GLU A 75 16.04 10.07 -24.82
C GLU A 75 16.40 8.62 -24.51
N TYR A 76 15.41 7.74 -24.43
CA TYR A 76 15.67 6.32 -24.25
C TYR A 76 14.66 5.47 -25.03
N THR A 77 15.10 4.31 -25.50
CA THR A 77 14.24 3.29 -26.09
C THR A 77 14.17 2.10 -25.15
N ALA A 78 12.94 1.66 -24.83
CA ALA A 78 12.70 0.48 -24.03
C ALA A 78 11.93 -0.59 -24.81
N ARG A 79 12.25 -1.85 -24.54
CA ARG A 79 11.48 -3.01 -24.95
C ARG A 79 10.76 -3.60 -23.73
N TYR A 80 9.52 -4.01 -23.93
CA TYR A 80 8.66 -4.61 -22.93
C TYR A 80 8.27 -6.00 -23.40
N GLN A 81 8.62 -7.02 -22.61
CA GLN A 81 8.31 -8.41 -22.93
C GLN A 81 7.65 -9.10 -21.74
N LEU A 82 6.45 -9.61 -21.94
CA LEU A 82 5.71 -10.39 -20.95
C LEU A 82 4.57 -11.15 -21.62
N ASN A 83 4.52 -12.48 -21.47
CA ASN A 83 3.52 -13.32 -22.14
C ASN A 83 3.50 -13.05 -23.66
N GLU A 84 2.37 -12.64 -24.22
CA GLU A 84 2.24 -12.31 -25.64
C GLU A 84 2.72 -10.88 -25.97
N ILE A 85 2.97 -10.03 -24.96
CA ILE A 85 3.46 -8.66 -25.15
C ILE A 85 4.89 -8.69 -25.68
N ASP A 86 5.09 -8.10 -26.84
CA ASP A 86 6.37 -7.61 -27.34
C ASP A 86 6.13 -6.20 -27.86
N TYR A 87 6.54 -5.20 -27.08
CA TYR A 87 6.26 -3.79 -27.34
C TYR A 87 7.54 -2.98 -27.23
N ARG A 88 7.74 -2.02 -28.13
CA ARG A 88 8.89 -1.12 -28.12
C ARG A 88 8.40 0.32 -28.06
N ALA A 89 9.03 1.14 -27.23
CA ALA A 89 8.73 2.56 -27.19
C ALA A 89 10.00 3.41 -27.02
N THR A 90 10.04 4.53 -27.73
CA THR A 90 11.01 5.60 -27.54
C THR A 90 10.36 6.70 -26.71
N TYR A 91 11.10 7.18 -25.72
CA TYR A 91 10.69 8.22 -24.80
C TYR A 91 11.61 9.42 -24.94
N THR A 92 11.02 10.60 -25.03
CA THR A 92 11.76 11.87 -25.05
C THR A 92 11.29 12.73 -23.87
N LEU A 93 12.20 12.97 -22.93
CA LEU A 93 11.97 13.79 -21.73
C LEU A 93 12.78 15.08 -21.89
N LYS A 94 12.13 16.24 -21.83
CA LYS A 94 12.80 17.54 -21.98
C LYS A 94 12.35 18.50 -20.91
N GLY A 95 13.31 19.19 -20.31
CA GLY A 95 13.07 20.29 -19.38
C GLY A 95 13.77 21.55 -19.85
N ASP A 96 13.06 22.68 -19.91
CA ASP A 96 13.60 23.99 -20.28
C ASP A 96 13.89 24.88 -19.06
N ALA A 97 14.50 26.04 -19.31
CA ALA A 97 14.91 26.96 -18.25
C ALA A 97 13.73 27.74 -17.64
N GLU A 98 12.58 27.72 -18.31
CA GLU A 98 11.34 28.36 -17.92
C GLU A 98 10.50 27.50 -16.96
N GLY A 99 10.90 26.24 -16.72
CA GLY A 99 10.17 25.33 -15.84
C GLY A 99 9.10 24.49 -16.54
N THR A 100 9.20 24.35 -17.86
CA THR A 100 8.37 23.41 -18.63
C THR A 100 9.07 22.07 -18.74
N LEU A 101 8.35 21.00 -18.43
CA LEU A 101 8.75 19.62 -18.65
C LEU A 101 7.81 18.97 -19.65
N SER A 102 8.34 18.37 -20.72
CA SER A 102 7.58 17.51 -21.63
C SER A 102 8.06 16.06 -21.54
N VAL A 103 7.13 15.11 -21.49
CA VAL A 103 7.39 13.68 -21.60
C VAL A 103 6.58 13.13 -22.75
N GLU A 104 7.27 12.61 -23.75
CA GLU A 104 6.69 12.06 -24.97
C GLU A 104 6.99 10.58 -25.08
N MET A 105 5.98 9.77 -25.43
CA MET A 105 6.06 8.35 -25.69
C MET A 105 5.61 8.07 -27.13
N GLN A 106 6.46 7.41 -27.90
CA GLN A 106 6.16 6.88 -29.22
C GLN A 106 6.47 5.40 -29.21
N GLY A 107 5.45 4.54 -29.34
CA GLY A 107 5.66 3.10 -29.31
C GLY A 107 4.91 2.31 -30.36
N GLU A 108 5.33 1.07 -30.53
CA GLU A 108 4.91 0.15 -31.59
C GLU A 108 4.79 -1.27 -31.02
N ALA A 109 3.69 -1.95 -31.35
CA ALA A 109 3.50 -3.36 -31.04
C ALA A 109 4.29 -4.25 -32.02
N LEU A 110 5.22 -5.06 -31.51
CA LEU A 110 6.03 -5.99 -32.29
C LEU A 110 5.34 -7.37 -32.45
N SER A 111 4.34 -7.64 -31.61
CA SER A 111 3.41 -8.79 -31.64
C SER A 111 1.95 -8.31 -31.53
N THR A 112 0.99 -9.21 -31.80
CA THR A 112 -0.42 -9.00 -31.45
C THR A 112 -0.68 -9.54 -30.05
N PHE A 113 -1.33 -8.75 -29.18
CA PHE A 113 -1.59 -9.13 -27.78
C PHE A 113 -2.79 -8.40 -27.18
N TRP A 114 -3.24 -8.85 -26.02
CA TRP A 114 -4.33 -8.22 -25.25
C TRP A 114 -3.77 -7.34 -24.11
N ARG A 115 -4.24 -6.10 -24.00
CA ARG A 115 -3.84 -5.16 -22.95
C ARG A 115 -5.01 -4.73 -22.06
N ASN A 116 -4.70 -4.48 -20.79
CA ASN A 116 -5.52 -3.62 -19.93
C ASN A 116 -4.97 -2.19 -19.90
N ARG A 117 -3.67 -1.99 -20.17
CA ARG A 117 -3.04 -0.66 -20.20
C ARG A 117 -1.79 -0.60 -21.08
N ILE A 118 -1.65 0.47 -21.86
CA ILE A 118 -0.36 0.97 -22.35
C ILE A 118 -0.45 2.48 -22.28
N GLY A 119 0.47 3.13 -21.57
CA GLY A 119 0.54 4.58 -21.53
C GLY A 119 1.33 5.13 -20.34
N LEU A 120 1.39 6.45 -20.26
CA LEU A 120 2.01 7.22 -19.19
C LEU A 120 1.09 7.23 -17.96
N CYS A 121 1.70 7.04 -16.78
CA CYS A 121 1.09 7.19 -15.48
C CYS A 121 1.80 8.30 -14.71
N ILE A 122 1.01 9.13 -14.03
CA ILE A 122 1.48 10.28 -13.27
C ILE A 122 1.00 10.13 -11.84
N LEU A 123 1.94 10.13 -10.89
CA LEU A 123 1.66 10.07 -9.47
C LEU A 123 1.75 11.46 -8.87
N HIS A 124 0.67 11.91 -8.24
CA HIS A 124 0.60 13.15 -7.48
C HIS A 124 0.81 12.82 -5.99
N PRO A 125 1.67 13.57 -5.28
CA PRO A 125 1.93 13.33 -3.85
C PRO A 125 0.68 13.64 -3.02
N ILE A 126 0.52 12.95 -1.88
CA ILE A 126 -0.68 13.14 -1.04
C ILE A 126 -0.63 14.47 -0.27
N GLU A 127 0.40 14.71 0.54
CA GLU A 127 0.44 15.87 1.45
C GLU A 127 0.28 17.22 0.73
N PRO A 128 0.96 17.52 -0.39
CA PRO A 128 0.82 18.80 -1.07
C PRO A 128 -0.50 18.94 -1.86
N CYS A 129 -1.16 17.83 -2.20
CA CYS A 129 -2.38 17.86 -3.02
C CYS A 129 -3.67 17.74 -2.20
N VAL A 130 -3.70 16.95 -1.13
CA VAL A 130 -4.92 16.63 -0.38
C VAL A 130 -5.65 17.88 0.10
N GLY A 131 -6.96 17.96 -0.15
CA GLY A 131 -7.80 19.11 0.20
C GLY A 131 -7.57 20.36 -0.68
N LYS A 132 -6.62 20.35 -1.62
CA LYS A 132 -6.38 21.49 -2.52
C LYS A 132 -7.38 21.51 -3.68
N PRO A 133 -7.81 22.71 -4.12
CA PRO A 133 -8.63 22.85 -5.31
C PRO A 133 -7.85 22.45 -6.56
N VAL A 134 -8.55 21.87 -7.52
CA VAL A 134 -8.03 21.51 -8.83
C VAL A 134 -9.06 21.82 -9.92
N ALA A 135 -8.62 22.50 -10.96
CA ALA A 135 -9.40 22.73 -12.16
C ALA A 135 -9.10 21.63 -13.18
N ILE A 136 -10.13 20.96 -13.67
CA ILE A 136 -10.05 19.94 -14.71
C ILE A 136 -10.56 20.55 -16.01
N THR A 137 -9.75 20.51 -17.06
CA THR A 137 -10.19 20.81 -18.43
C THR A 137 -10.49 19.50 -19.14
N HIS A 138 -11.69 19.38 -19.65
CA HIS A 138 -12.18 18.21 -20.36
C HIS A 138 -11.83 18.25 -21.86
N PRO A 139 -11.85 17.11 -22.57
CA PRO A 139 -11.59 17.07 -24.01
C PRO A 139 -12.47 18.02 -24.85
N ASP A 140 -13.71 18.25 -24.42
CA ASP A 140 -14.65 19.19 -25.05
C ASP A 140 -14.39 20.67 -24.71
N GLN A 141 -13.27 20.96 -24.03
CA GLN A 141 -12.84 22.27 -23.55
C GLN A 141 -13.67 22.85 -22.39
N THR A 142 -14.68 22.12 -21.89
CA THR A 142 -15.37 22.53 -20.67
C THR A 142 -14.45 22.36 -19.45
N GLN A 143 -14.75 23.09 -18.38
CA GLN A 143 -13.97 23.03 -17.15
C GLN A 143 -14.86 22.69 -15.95
N THR A 144 -14.37 21.81 -15.07
CA THR A 144 -14.93 21.60 -13.74
C THR A 144 -13.92 22.01 -12.66
N GLN A 145 -14.44 22.62 -11.60
CA GLN A 145 -13.70 22.84 -10.36
C GLN A 145 -13.96 21.67 -9.43
N SER A 146 -12.90 21.11 -8.86
CA SER A 146 -12.96 19.99 -7.92
C SER A 146 -11.91 20.17 -6.82
N VAL A 147 -11.78 19.17 -5.95
CA VAL A 147 -10.84 19.14 -4.83
C VAL A 147 -10.22 17.76 -4.73
N PHE A 148 -8.92 17.67 -4.48
CA PHE A 148 -8.28 16.40 -4.13
C PHE A 148 -8.88 15.82 -2.84
N PRO A 149 -9.44 14.61 -2.85
CA PRO A 149 -10.18 14.07 -1.71
C PRO A 149 -9.37 13.97 -0.42
N GLU A 150 -9.89 14.53 0.68
CA GLU A 150 -9.31 14.37 2.02
C GLU A 150 -9.36 12.90 2.48
N LEU A 151 -10.56 12.33 2.50
CA LEU A 151 -10.77 10.90 2.69
C LEU A 151 -10.63 10.17 1.37
N ILE A 152 -10.27 8.88 1.43
CA ILE A 152 -9.99 8.11 0.21
C ILE A 152 -11.28 7.93 -0.59
N SER A 153 -11.28 8.43 -1.83
CA SER A 153 -12.40 8.27 -2.74
C SER A 153 -12.48 6.82 -3.24
N PRO A 154 -13.61 6.10 -3.11
CA PRO A 154 -13.71 4.71 -3.55
C PRO A 154 -13.66 4.54 -5.08
N HIS A 155 -13.97 5.61 -5.82
CA HIS A 155 -13.96 5.68 -7.27
C HIS A 155 -13.09 6.84 -7.76
N GLN A 156 -12.84 6.90 -9.07
CA GLN A 156 -12.05 7.94 -9.71
C GLN A 156 -12.57 9.34 -9.32
N PRO A 157 -11.79 10.18 -8.62
CA PRO A 157 -12.23 11.53 -8.28
C PRO A 157 -12.31 12.46 -9.50
N PHE A 158 -11.49 12.23 -10.54
CA PHE A 158 -11.44 13.07 -11.74
C PHE A 158 -11.53 12.21 -13.00
N LEU A 159 -12.39 12.59 -13.92
CA LEU A 159 -12.71 11.86 -15.14
C LEU A 159 -12.52 12.75 -16.37
N GLU A 160 -12.35 12.13 -17.54
CA GLU A 160 -12.27 12.81 -18.84
C GLU A 160 -11.32 14.01 -18.81
N ILE A 161 -10.05 13.76 -18.55
CA ILE A 161 -9.03 14.79 -18.31
C ILE A 161 -8.23 15.02 -19.59
N GLN A 162 -8.20 16.27 -20.05
CA GLN A 162 -7.21 16.76 -21.03
C GLN A 162 -6.17 17.66 -20.37
N ALA A 163 -6.55 18.42 -19.33
CA ALA A 163 -5.59 19.16 -18.52
C ALA A 163 -6.04 19.27 -17.06
N MET A 164 -5.07 19.46 -16.16
CA MET A 164 -5.27 19.71 -14.74
C MET A 164 -4.48 20.95 -14.32
N ALA A 165 -5.07 21.79 -13.48
CA ALA A 165 -4.37 22.92 -12.88
C ALA A 165 -4.64 22.99 -11.37
N TRP A 166 -3.58 23.10 -10.56
CA TRP A 166 -3.68 23.19 -9.09
C TRP A 166 -2.51 23.96 -8.50
N SER A 167 -2.62 24.30 -7.21
CA SER A 167 -1.56 24.95 -6.44
C SER A 167 -1.18 24.09 -5.23
N PRO A 168 -0.03 23.40 -5.26
CA PRO A 168 0.41 22.55 -4.14
C PRO A 168 0.85 23.38 -2.92
N LYS A 169 1.33 24.60 -3.16
CA LYS A 169 1.73 25.57 -2.13
C LYS A 169 1.54 26.98 -2.64
N ASP A 170 1.24 27.92 -1.74
CA ASP A 170 1.06 29.33 -2.09
C ASP A 170 2.26 29.86 -2.88
N GLY A 171 1.98 30.51 -4.01
CA GLY A 171 3.01 31.00 -4.92
C GLY A 171 3.56 29.96 -5.92
N VAL A 172 3.06 28.73 -5.91
CA VAL A 172 3.36 27.70 -6.93
C VAL A 172 2.06 27.32 -7.64
N GLU A 173 2.02 27.49 -8.95
CA GLU A 173 0.92 27.06 -9.81
C GLU A 173 1.42 26.02 -10.81
N ILE A 174 0.71 24.90 -10.89
CA ILE A 174 1.05 23.79 -11.77
C ILE A 174 -0.06 23.62 -12.80
N GLN A 175 0.33 23.44 -14.06
CA GLN A 175 -0.55 23.04 -15.16
C GLN A 175 0.01 21.77 -15.81
N LEU A 176 -0.83 20.76 -15.99
CA LEU A 176 -0.47 19.50 -16.62
C LEU A 176 -1.42 19.24 -17.77
N HIS A 177 -0.89 19.18 -18.98
CA HIS A 177 -1.64 18.93 -20.21
C HIS A 177 -1.32 17.54 -20.77
N PHE A 178 -2.32 16.88 -21.33
CA PHE A 178 -2.22 15.56 -21.91
C PHE A 178 -2.63 15.56 -23.38
N GLU A 179 -1.91 14.78 -24.19
CA GLU A 179 -2.17 14.54 -25.59
C GLU A 179 -2.09 13.04 -25.90
N GLY A 180 -2.86 12.60 -26.90
CA GLY A 180 -2.84 11.23 -27.42
C GLY A 180 -3.90 10.28 -26.83
N GLU A 181 -4.42 10.55 -25.63
CA GLU A 181 -5.44 9.74 -24.97
C GLU A 181 -6.29 10.57 -24.00
N ILE A 182 -7.39 9.98 -23.52
CA ILE A 182 -8.19 10.52 -22.41
C ILE A 182 -7.63 9.98 -21.09
N PHE A 183 -7.46 10.86 -20.11
CA PHE A 183 -6.95 10.48 -18.79
C PHE A 183 -8.05 10.52 -17.72
N GLU A 184 -7.86 9.77 -16.65
CA GLU A 184 -8.65 9.85 -15.42
C GLU A 184 -7.74 9.68 -14.21
N THR A 185 -8.20 10.07 -13.03
CA THR A 185 -7.43 9.96 -11.79
C THR A 185 -8.05 8.94 -10.86
N GLU A 186 -7.26 8.01 -10.34
CA GLU A 186 -7.59 7.12 -9.24
C GLU A 186 -6.93 7.62 -7.94
N ASP A 187 -7.64 7.46 -6.83
CA ASP A 187 -7.05 7.56 -5.50
C ASP A 187 -6.38 6.23 -5.14
N GLN A 188 -5.04 6.14 -5.32
CA GLN A 188 -4.33 4.87 -5.15
C GLN A 188 -4.17 4.47 -3.69
N ARG A 189 -4.50 5.35 -2.74
CA ARG A 189 -4.54 4.99 -1.31
C ARG A 189 -5.52 3.86 -1.02
N ASN A 190 -6.52 3.63 -1.88
CA ASN A 190 -7.38 2.43 -1.85
C ASN A 190 -6.60 1.10 -1.89
N TRP A 191 -5.40 1.14 -2.47
CA TRP A 191 -4.49 0.00 -2.63
C TRP A 191 -3.26 0.13 -1.71
N THR A 192 -3.33 1.03 -0.72
CA THR A 192 -2.21 1.40 0.15
C THR A 192 -1.01 2.01 -0.57
N ASP A 193 -1.20 2.54 -1.79
CA ASP A 193 -0.18 3.35 -2.44
C ASP A 193 -0.33 4.82 -2.07
N THR A 194 0.78 5.51 -1.75
CA THR A 194 0.75 6.91 -1.25
C THR A 194 0.74 7.92 -2.41
N SER A 195 -0.30 7.89 -3.23
CA SER A 195 -0.48 8.83 -4.35
C SER A 195 -1.92 8.93 -4.84
N PHE A 196 -2.21 10.01 -5.57
CA PHE A 196 -3.24 9.98 -6.62
C PHE A 196 -2.56 9.63 -7.94
N LYS A 197 -3.19 8.83 -8.79
CA LYS A 197 -2.63 8.45 -10.09
C LYS A 197 -3.52 8.90 -11.22
N THR A 198 -2.99 9.75 -12.07
CA THR A 198 -3.59 10.07 -13.37
C THR A 198 -3.05 9.12 -14.43
N TYR A 199 -3.94 8.48 -15.20
CA TYR A 199 -3.58 7.49 -16.20
C TYR A 199 -4.58 7.46 -17.36
N SER A 200 -4.17 6.79 -18.44
CA SER A 200 -5.02 6.35 -19.53
C SER A 200 -4.99 4.81 -19.64
N THR A 201 -5.90 4.17 -20.37
CA THR A 201 -7.18 4.68 -20.90
C THR A 201 -8.26 4.54 -19.79
N PRO A 202 -9.35 5.33 -19.78
CA PRO A 202 -10.32 5.31 -18.69
C PRO A 202 -10.92 3.92 -18.45
N LEU A 203 -11.13 3.55 -17.18
CA LEU A 203 -11.61 2.21 -16.78
C LEU A 203 -13.06 1.92 -17.24
N ARG A 204 -13.82 2.94 -17.63
CA ARG A 204 -15.14 2.78 -18.25
C ARG A 204 -15.08 2.19 -19.66
N ILE A 205 -13.92 2.25 -20.32
CA ILE A 205 -13.72 1.65 -21.65
C ILE A 205 -13.54 0.14 -21.47
N PRO A 206 -14.25 -0.71 -22.23
CA PRO A 206 -14.13 -2.16 -22.11
C PRO A 206 -12.68 -2.65 -22.25
N ILE A 207 -12.29 -3.56 -21.36
CA ILE A 207 -10.97 -4.23 -21.33
C ILE A 207 -11.15 -5.75 -21.20
N PRO A 208 -10.18 -6.56 -21.64
CA PRO A 208 -8.97 -6.16 -22.36
C PRO A 208 -9.26 -5.72 -23.80
N VAL A 209 -8.35 -4.96 -24.40
CA VAL A 209 -8.38 -4.56 -25.82
C VAL A 209 -7.22 -5.21 -26.56
N GLU A 210 -7.47 -5.71 -27.77
CA GLU A 210 -6.43 -6.29 -28.63
C GLU A 210 -5.63 -5.18 -29.31
N VAL A 211 -4.30 -5.28 -29.27
CA VAL A 211 -3.37 -4.41 -29.99
C VAL A 211 -2.76 -5.24 -31.11
N GLN A 212 -2.86 -4.76 -32.35
CA GLN A 212 -2.34 -5.49 -33.51
C GLN A 212 -0.85 -5.23 -33.71
N LYS A 213 -0.11 -6.22 -34.20
CA LYS A 213 1.26 -6.02 -34.62
C LYS A 213 1.38 -4.86 -35.62
N GLY A 214 2.32 -3.95 -35.38
CA GLY A 214 2.56 -2.74 -36.15
C GLY A 214 1.70 -1.54 -35.73
N GLU A 215 0.76 -1.73 -34.82
CA GLU A 215 -0.02 -0.63 -34.25
C GLU A 215 0.90 0.32 -33.47
N GLN A 216 0.76 1.62 -33.74
CA GLN A 216 1.54 2.68 -33.11
C GLN A 216 0.68 3.41 -32.08
N LEU A 217 1.29 3.72 -30.93
CA LEU A 217 0.66 4.47 -29.86
C LEU A 217 1.51 5.69 -29.53
N TYR A 218 0.83 6.83 -29.41
CA TYR A 218 1.43 8.12 -29.10
C TYR A 218 0.81 8.70 -27.84
N GLN A 219 1.64 9.20 -26.94
CA GLN A 219 1.20 10.03 -25.84
C GLN A 219 2.21 11.10 -25.52
N LYS A 220 1.72 12.24 -25.06
CA LYS A 220 2.57 13.30 -24.55
C LYS A 220 1.90 13.96 -23.36
N LEU A 221 2.73 14.35 -22.40
CA LEU A 221 2.33 15.27 -21.35
C LEU A 221 3.26 16.47 -21.33
N VAL A 222 2.71 17.61 -20.92
CA VAL A 222 3.44 18.86 -20.71
C VAL A 222 3.07 19.40 -19.33
N LEU A 223 4.06 19.47 -18.46
CA LEU A 223 3.99 20.07 -17.13
C LEU A 223 4.58 21.49 -17.22
N GLN A 224 3.80 22.48 -16.82
CA GLN A 224 4.24 23.87 -16.73
C GLN A 224 4.19 24.31 -15.26
N CYS A 225 5.30 24.85 -14.79
CA CYS A 225 5.43 25.34 -13.41
C CYS A 225 5.54 26.86 -13.43
N LYS A 226 4.63 27.55 -12.75
CA LYS A 226 4.74 28.99 -12.50
C LYS A 226 5.03 29.22 -11.03
N VAL A 227 6.10 29.95 -10.77
CA VAL A 227 6.56 30.27 -9.42
C VAL A 227 6.53 31.77 -9.23
N SER A 228 5.83 32.22 -8.19
CA SER A 228 5.77 33.64 -7.86
C SER A 228 7.13 34.14 -7.38
N PRO A 229 7.52 35.40 -7.65
CA PRO A 229 8.79 35.96 -7.16
C PRO A 229 8.93 35.99 -5.64
N ALA A 230 7.81 35.94 -4.90
CA ALA A 230 7.77 35.93 -3.44
C ALA A 230 7.80 34.51 -2.85
N PHE A 231 7.88 33.47 -3.69
CA PHE A 231 7.96 32.09 -3.23
C PHE A 231 9.32 31.81 -2.61
N GLU A 232 9.30 31.42 -1.35
CA GLU A 232 10.49 30.94 -0.64
C GLU A 232 10.65 29.42 -0.88
N PRO A 233 11.69 28.99 -1.62
CA PRO A 233 11.84 27.59 -2.01
C PRO A 233 12.08 26.63 -0.84
N GLY A 234 12.56 27.13 0.30
CA GLY A 234 13.09 26.28 1.37
C GLY A 234 14.39 25.57 0.95
N ASN A 235 15.11 25.00 1.89
CA ASN A 235 16.40 24.37 1.63
C ASN A 235 16.30 22.85 1.53
N LEU A 236 16.57 22.27 0.36
CA LEU A 236 16.52 20.81 0.15
C LEU A 236 17.49 20.01 1.06
N ASP A 237 18.53 20.67 1.60
CA ASP A 237 19.53 20.07 2.48
C ASP A 237 19.20 20.19 3.98
N GLU A 238 17.97 20.57 4.34
CA GLU A 238 17.56 20.57 5.75
C GLU A 238 17.59 19.15 6.34
N ASN A 239 18.18 19.03 7.54
CA ASN A 239 18.20 17.78 8.28
C ASN A 239 16.77 17.32 8.55
N VAL A 240 16.46 16.05 8.25
CA VAL A 240 15.14 15.46 8.51
C VAL A 240 14.80 15.58 9.99
N GLN A 241 13.71 16.30 10.28
CA GLN A 241 13.23 16.50 11.64
C GLN A 241 12.23 15.40 11.98
N VAL A 242 12.47 14.71 13.08
CA VAL A 242 11.55 13.70 13.62
C VAL A 242 11.26 14.04 15.07
N TYR A 243 9.98 14.21 15.41
CA TYR A 243 9.58 14.62 16.76
C TYR A 243 8.22 14.01 17.16
N PRO A 244 8.00 13.76 18.46
CA PRO A 244 6.71 13.30 18.95
C PRO A 244 5.64 14.38 18.83
N THR A 245 4.41 13.98 18.53
CA THR A 245 3.22 14.83 18.59
C THR A 245 2.54 14.67 19.95
N GLU A 246 1.44 15.40 20.16
CA GLU A 246 0.63 15.29 21.39
C GLU A 246 -0.36 14.11 21.36
N LYS A 247 -0.40 13.35 20.26
CA LYS A 247 -1.34 12.23 20.09
C LYS A 247 -0.74 10.91 20.57
N PHE A 248 -1.59 10.09 21.15
CA PHE A 248 -1.24 8.75 21.63
C PHE A 248 -2.33 7.77 21.20
N PHE A 249 -1.92 6.54 20.92
CA PHE A 249 -2.83 5.44 20.62
C PHE A 249 -2.56 4.28 21.57
N PRO A 250 -3.59 3.56 22.08
CA PRO A 250 -3.38 2.30 22.78
C PRO A 250 -2.52 1.35 21.94
N PHE A 251 -1.65 0.60 22.58
CA PHE A 251 -0.84 -0.38 21.86
C PHE A 251 -1.76 -1.46 21.26
N PRO A 252 -1.72 -1.71 19.94
CA PRO A 252 -2.64 -2.65 19.30
C PRO A 252 -2.33 -4.09 19.71
N ALA A 253 -3.35 -4.94 19.75
CA ALA A 253 -3.14 -6.38 19.86
C ALA A 253 -2.39 -6.87 18.60
N LEU A 254 -1.25 -7.52 18.79
CA LEU A 254 -0.42 -8.02 17.68
C LEU A 254 -0.68 -9.50 17.45
N GLY A 255 -0.96 -9.87 16.22
CA GLY A 255 -1.11 -11.26 15.80
C GLY A 255 -0.31 -11.61 14.56
N THR A 256 -0.36 -12.89 14.18
CA THR A 256 0.28 -13.40 12.96
C THR A 256 -0.54 -14.55 12.37
N VAL A 257 -0.45 -14.75 11.05
CA VAL A 257 -1.21 -15.78 10.36
C VAL A 257 -0.61 -17.16 10.56
N ILE A 258 -1.44 -18.13 10.87
CA ILE A 258 -1.09 -19.55 10.80
C ILE A 258 -1.83 -20.24 9.68
N ASN A 259 -1.09 -21.01 8.90
CA ASN A 259 -1.66 -21.86 7.86
C ASN A 259 -2.38 -23.07 8.50
N HIS A 260 -3.19 -23.76 7.70
CA HIS A 260 -4.03 -24.89 8.12
C HIS A 260 -3.30 -26.05 8.84
N GLY A 261 -1.96 -26.12 8.75
CA GLY A 261 -1.13 -27.09 9.46
C GLY A 261 -0.92 -26.83 10.95
N GLY A 262 -1.25 -25.64 11.46
CA GLY A 262 -0.83 -25.20 12.80
C GLY A 262 0.66 -24.89 12.86
N LEU A 263 1.15 -24.54 14.06
CA LEU A 263 2.57 -24.26 14.27
C LEU A 263 3.37 -25.55 14.48
N PRO A 264 4.55 -25.71 13.86
CA PRO A 264 5.45 -26.81 14.15
C PRO A 264 6.07 -26.63 15.55
N SER A 265 6.21 -27.72 16.30
CA SER A 265 6.60 -27.65 17.72
C SER A 265 7.92 -26.91 17.98
N ARG A 266 8.87 -27.01 17.04
CA ARG A 266 10.17 -26.33 17.10
C ARG A 266 10.09 -24.80 17.13
N ALA A 267 8.97 -24.23 16.71
CA ALA A 267 8.81 -22.79 16.63
C ALA A 267 8.19 -22.18 17.89
N PHE A 268 7.62 -22.98 18.81
CA PHE A 268 6.91 -22.45 19.98
C PHE A 268 7.79 -21.55 20.85
N ASP A 269 9.04 -21.94 21.11
CA ASP A 269 9.95 -21.16 21.94
C ASP A 269 10.25 -19.79 21.34
N GLN A 270 10.52 -19.72 20.03
CA GLN A 270 10.78 -18.45 19.33
C GLN A 270 9.52 -17.60 19.25
N MET A 271 8.37 -18.20 18.93
CA MET A 271 7.08 -17.49 18.83
C MET A 271 6.64 -16.90 20.17
N ASN A 272 6.87 -17.60 21.29
CA ASN A 272 6.58 -17.11 22.64
C ASN A 272 7.36 -15.84 23.00
N GLN A 273 8.54 -15.63 22.41
CA GLN A 273 9.36 -14.44 22.67
C GLN A 273 8.88 -13.19 21.91
N LEU A 274 8.02 -13.35 20.90
CA LEU A 274 7.56 -12.24 20.05
C LEU A 274 6.45 -11.39 20.68
N GLY A 275 5.94 -11.75 21.87
CA GLY A 275 4.91 -10.97 22.58
C GLY A 275 3.58 -10.84 21.84
N LEU A 276 3.23 -11.84 21.02
CA LEU A 276 1.97 -11.85 20.28
C LEU A 276 0.77 -12.02 21.22
N SER A 277 -0.35 -11.37 20.89
CA SER A 277 -1.61 -11.46 21.61
C SER A 277 -2.52 -12.58 21.09
N PHE A 278 -2.43 -12.89 19.79
CA PHE A 278 -3.23 -13.95 19.16
C PHE A 278 -2.56 -14.57 17.91
N LEU A 279 -2.97 -15.77 17.55
CA LEU A 279 -2.76 -16.33 16.21
C LEU A 279 -4.00 -16.04 15.34
N GLN A 280 -3.81 -15.75 14.06
CA GLN A 280 -4.89 -15.60 13.10
C GLN A 280 -5.00 -16.86 12.24
N VAL A 281 -6.18 -17.49 12.21
CA VAL A 281 -6.49 -18.55 11.25
C VAL A 281 -7.58 -18.09 10.29
N GLN A 282 -7.42 -18.48 9.03
CA GLN A 282 -8.47 -18.37 8.04
C GLN A 282 -9.13 -19.74 7.86
N LEU A 283 -10.45 -19.79 7.95
CA LEU A 283 -11.24 -21.00 7.75
C LEU A 283 -12.19 -20.74 6.59
N ARG A 284 -12.24 -21.66 5.64
CA ARG A 284 -13.36 -21.74 4.71
C ARG A 284 -14.28 -22.84 5.19
N LEU A 285 -15.56 -22.54 5.34
CA LEU A 285 -16.51 -23.53 5.87
C LEU A 285 -16.98 -24.53 4.81
N ASP A 286 -16.74 -24.23 3.53
CA ASP A 286 -16.92 -25.16 2.41
C ASP A 286 -15.83 -26.25 2.35
N ASP A 287 -14.75 -26.11 3.12
CA ASP A 287 -13.71 -27.11 3.28
C ASP A 287 -14.13 -28.18 4.30
N ALA A 288 -14.25 -29.44 3.85
CA ALA A 288 -14.62 -30.57 4.70
C ALA A 288 -13.71 -30.76 5.92
N ASP A 289 -12.46 -30.29 5.86
CA ASP A 289 -11.47 -30.42 6.94
C ASP A 289 -11.41 -29.17 7.86
N PHE A 290 -12.30 -28.18 7.72
CA PHE A 290 -12.21 -26.92 8.48
C PHE A 290 -12.18 -27.14 10.01
N LEU A 291 -12.93 -28.12 10.54
CA LEU A 291 -12.91 -28.46 11.98
C LEU A 291 -11.55 -29.01 12.43
N GLN A 292 -10.88 -29.76 11.56
CA GLN A 292 -9.53 -30.26 11.82
C GLN A 292 -8.51 -29.13 11.75
N HIS A 293 -8.69 -28.15 10.86
CA HIS A 293 -7.88 -26.93 10.80
C HIS A 293 -8.07 -26.08 12.06
N LEU A 294 -9.31 -25.85 12.50
CA LEU A 294 -9.64 -25.17 13.75
C LEU A 294 -8.98 -25.84 14.96
N LYS A 295 -9.06 -27.17 15.07
CA LYS A 295 -8.44 -27.93 16.16
C LYS A 295 -6.91 -27.74 16.22
N LYS A 296 -6.22 -27.75 15.07
CA LYS A 296 -4.77 -27.52 14.99
C LYS A 296 -4.40 -26.08 15.37
N ALA A 297 -5.20 -25.11 14.92
CA ALA A 297 -5.03 -23.71 15.25
C ALA A 297 -5.19 -23.44 16.75
N LEU A 298 -6.24 -23.99 17.37
CA LEU A 298 -6.48 -23.91 18.81
C LEU A 298 -5.34 -24.54 19.61
N ALA A 299 -4.87 -25.74 19.23
CA ALA A 299 -3.75 -26.38 19.89
C ALA A 299 -2.48 -25.52 19.82
N SER A 300 -2.24 -24.84 18.68
CA SER A 300 -1.10 -23.94 18.53
C SER A 300 -1.21 -22.71 19.43
N ALA A 301 -2.39 -22.08 19.50
CA ALA A 301 -2.64 -20.93 20.36
C ALA A 301 -2.53 -21.30 21.85
N GLN A 302 -3.06 -22.46 22.25
CA GLN A 302 -2.95 -22.99 23.62
C GLN A 302 -1.50 -23.29 24.01
N SER A 303 -0.69 -23.88 23.13
CA SER A 303 0.74 -24.12 23.38
C SER A 303 1.52 -22.82 23.60
N LEU A 304 1.11 -21.73 22.96
CA LEU A 304 1.69 -20.39 23.15
C LEU A 304 1.05 -19.61 24.30
N SER A 305 0.00 -20.15 24.94
CA SER A 305 -0.80 -19.44 25.96
C SER A 305 -1.38 -18.10 25.46
N ILE A 306 -1.76 -18.04 24.18
CA ILE A 306 -2.40 -16.87 23.54
C ILE A 306 -3.76 -17.27 22.95
N GLN A 307 -4.51 -16.27 22.47
CA GLN A 307 -5.83 -16.50 21.89
C GLN A 307 -5.77 -16.76 20.37
N LEU A 308 -6.92 -17.13 19.79
CA LEU A 308 -7.10 -17.37 18.36
C LEU A 308 -8.08 -16.35 17.77
N GLY A 309 -7.63 -15.56 16.81
CA GLY A 309 -8.47 -14.81 15.89
C GLY A 309 -8.88 -15.67 14.71
N ILE A 310 -10.14 -15.57 14.29
CA ILE A 310 -10.70 -16.40 13.22
C ILE A 310 -11.29 -15.49 12.14
N SER A 311 -10.79 -15.61 10.91
CA SER A 311 -11.45 -15.10 9.71
C SER A 311 -12.19 -16.25 9.05
N VAL A 312 -13.51 -16.17 8.93
CA VAL A 312 -14.32 -17.26 8.36
C VAL A 312 -14.93 -16.83 7.03
N PHE A 313 -14.67 -17.62 5.99
CA PHE A 313 -15.43 -17.59 4.76
C PHE A 313 -16.57 -18.59 4.84
N PHE A 314 -17.80 -18.12 4.67
CA PHE A 314 -18.99 -18.96 4.65
C PHE A 314 -19.61 -18.92 3.25
N GLY A 315 -20.20 -20.04 2.83
CA GLY A 315 -21.06 -20.13 1.65
C GLY A 315 -22.53 -20.09 2.03
N GLU A 316 -22.89 -20.83 3.08
CA GLU A 316 -24.27 -20.93 3.59
C GLU A 316 -24.34 -20.69 5.11
N GLU A 317 -25.48 -20.18 5.58
CA GLU A 317 -25.69 -19.88 7.01
C GLU A 317 -25.62 -21.13 7.90
N THR A 318 -25.98 -22.30 7.37
CA THR A 318 -25.97 -23.58 8.10
C THR A 318 -24.57 -23.99 8.56
N GLU A 319 -23.55 -23.67 7.77
CA GLU A 319 -22.15 -23.98 8.04
C GLU A 319 -21.65 -23.22 9.28
N LEU A 320 -22.14 -21.99 9.47
CA LEU A 320 -21.78 -21.17 10.63
C LEU A 320 -22.22 -21.81 11.94
N PHE A 321 -23.40 -22.43 12.01
CA PHE A 321 -23.85 -23.09 13.24
C PHE A 321 -22.90 -24.20 13.66
N THR A 322 -22.36 -24.95 12.70
CA THR A 322 -21.37 -26.01 12.98
C THR A 322 -20.10 -25.40 13.60
N LEU A 323 -19.63 -24.26 13.08
CA LEU A 323 -18.53 -23.53 13.69
C LEU A 323 -18.89 -23.06 15.11
N LEU A 324 -20.05 -22.43 15.31
CA LEU A 324 -20.45 -21.91 16.63
C LEU A 324 -20.52 -23.04 17.68
N GLU A 325 -21.07 -24.20 17.36
CA GLU A 325 -21.06 -25.36 18.27
C GLU A 325 -19.64 -25.81 18.62
N ALA A 326 -18.73 -25.84 17.64
CA ALA A 326 -17.33 -26.20 17.87
C ALA A 326 -16.58 -25.16 18.74
N LEU A 327 -16.97 -23.88 18.68
CA LEU A 327 -16.37 -22.81 19.46
C LEU A 327 -16.87 -22.77 20.92
N LYS A 328 -18.08 -23.26 21.22
CA LYS A 328 -18.66 -23.23 22.58
C LYS A 328 -17.70 -23.69 23.70
N PRO A 329 -17.06 -24.87 23.61
CA PRO A 329 -16.15 -25.32 24.66
C PRO A 329 -14.80 -24.59 24.68
N GLN A 330 -14.50 -23.77 23.67
CA GLN A 330 -13.20 -23.13 23.46
C GLN A 330 -13.26 -21.61 23.56
N LEU A 331 -14.42 -21.02 23.90
CA LEU A 331 -14.67 -19.58 23.80
C LEU A 331 -13.62 -18.70 24.48
N GLN A 332 -13.13 -19.11 25.66
CA GLN A 332 -12.09 -18.37 26.40
C GLN A 332 -10.76 -18.22 25.64
N HIS A 333 -10.53 -19.06 24.63
CA HIS A 333 -9.34 -19.06 23.79
C HIS A 333 -9.55 -18.29 22.48
N ILE A 334 -10.74 -17.74 22.22
CA ILE A 334 -11.04 -17.01 20.98
C ILE A 334 -10.93 -15.52 21.24
N HIS A 335 -10.11 -14.84 20.43
CA HIS A 335 -9.93 -13.39 20.49
C HIS A 335 -11.04 -12.65 19.75
N HIS A 336 -11.36 -13.08 18.54
CA HIS A 336 -12.35 -12.44 17.67
C HIS A 336 -12.79 -13.39 16.54
N LEU A 337 -13.95 -13.12 15.96
CA LEU A 337 -14.48 -13.79 14.78
C LEU A 337 -14.83 -12.76 13.71
N CYS A 338 -14.17 -12.78 12.55
CA CYS A 338 -14.49 -11.92 11.41
C CYS A 338 -15.23 -12.73 10.34
N ILE A 339 -16.39 -12.22 9.94
CA ILE A 339 -17.30 -12.83 8.98
C ILE A 339 -16.98 -12.29 7.58
N LEU A 340 -16.64 -13.19 6.66
CA LEU A 340 -16.24 -12.89 5.28
C LEU A 340 -17.09 -13.70 4.30
N SER A 341 -17.45 -13.10 3.16
CA SER A 341 -18.18 -13.84 2.11
C SER A 341 -17.21 -14.66 1.26
N ALA A 342 -17.56 -15.92 0.99
CA ALA A 342 -16.82 -16.76 0.06
C ALA A 342 -17.00 -16.34 -1.41
N ASN A 343 -18.13 -15.70 -1.72
CA ASN A 343 -18.61 -15.47 -3.10
C ASN A 343 -18.73 -13.98 -3.46
N ASP A 344 -18.87 -13.11 -2.47
CA ASP A 344 -19.07 -11.67 -2.64
C ASP A 344 -17.90 -10.87 -2.06
N PRO A 345 -17.69 -9.62 -2.49
CA PRO A 345 -16.61 -8.79 -1.96
C PRO A 345 -16.69 -8.55 -0.44
N VAL A 346 -17.92 -8.45 0.08
CA VAL A 346 -18.28 -8.39 1.50
C VAL A 346 -19.59 -9.16 1.73
N PRO A 347 -19.89 -9.64 2.95
CA PRO A 347 -21.20 -10.19 3.29
C PRO A 347 -22.36 -9.24 2.98
N GLY A 348 -23.45 -9.77 2.42
CA GLY A 348 -24.70 -9.03 2.24
C GLY A 348 -25.34 -8.67 3.59
N VAL A 349 -26.09 -7.56 3.62
CA VAL A 349 -26.60 -6.95 4.87
C VAL A 349 -27.44 -7.91 5.70
N GLU A 350 -28.49 -8.50 5.11
CA GLU A 350 -29.42 -9.39 5.82
C GLU A 350 -28.70 -10.58 6.45
N LEU A 351 -27.73 -11.14 5.72
CA LEU A 351 -26.95 -12.28 6.17
C LEU A 351 -25.95 -11.88 7.26
N GLN A 352 -25.27 -10.74 7.12
CA GLN A 352 -24.41 -10.19 8.16
C GLN A 352 -25.18 -9.96 9.47
N GLU A 353 -26.38 -9.39 9.40
CA GLU A 353 -27.21 -9.14 10.56
C GLU A 353 -27.65 -10.44 11.24
N SER A 354 -28.13 -11.42 10.46
CA SER A 354 -28.50 -12.73 10.99
C SER A 354 -27.31 -13.42 11.69
N ILE A 355 -26.16 -13.48 11.03
CA ILE A 355 -24.94 -14.09 11.55
C ILE A 355 -24.50 -13.39 12.85
N TYR A 356 -24.45 -12.06 12.85
CA TYR A 356 -24.06 -11.29 14.01
C TYR A 356 -24.96 -11.58 15.21
N LEU A 357 -26.28 -11.62 15.01
CA LEU A 357 -27.24 -11.94 16.07
C LEU A 357 -27.04 -13.35 16.63
N HIS A 358 -26.86 -14.36 15.77
CA HIS A 358 -26.60 -15.73 16.22
C HIS A 358 -25.28 -15.83 17.01
N CYS A 359 -24.22 -15.18 16.53
CA CYS A 359 -22.95 -15.12 17.26
C CYS A 359 -23.13 -14.45 18.62
N LYS A 360 -23.87 -13.34 18.72
CA LYS A 360 -24.10 -12.62 19.97
C LYS A 360 -25.02 -13.35 20.94
N GLN A 361 -25.99 -14.12 20.44
CA GLN A 361 -26.82 -15.00 21.27
C GLN A 361 -25.99 -16.13 21.88
N ALA A 362 -25.10 -16.74 21.10
CA ALA A 362 -24.21 -17.80 21.59
C ALA A 362 -23.10 -17.25 22.50
N PHE A 363 -22.52 -16.11 22.12
CA PHE A 363 -21.30 -15.55 22.70
C PHE A 363 -21.40 -14.02 22.86
N PRO A 364 -22.11 -13.51 23.87
CA PRO A 364 -22.39 -12.08 24.01
C PRO A 364 -21.14 -11.18 24.04
N GLN A 365 -20.02 -11.68 24.56
CA GLN A 365 -18.78 -10.93 24.74
C GLN A 365 -17.74 -11.15 23.62
N LEU A 366 -17.97 -12.09 22.70
CA LEU A 366 -17.04 -12.33 21.59
C LEU A 366 -17.12 -11.17 20.60
N PRO A 367 -15.99 -10.52 20.23
CA PRO A 367 -15.99 -9.56 19.14
C PRO A 367 -16.28 -10.25 17.80
N VAL A 368 -17.30 -9.77 17.10
CA VAL A 368 -17.76 -10.25 15.79
C VAL A 368 -17.63 -9.14 14.77
N GLY A 369 -16.76 -9.31 13.78
CA GLY A 369 -16.43 -8.30 12.80
C GLY A 369 -17.05 -8.54 11.44
N LEU A 370 -17.16 -7.45 10.68
CA LEU A 370 -17.51 -7.42 9.27
C LEU A 370 -16.27 -6.98 8.48
N GLY A 371 -16.06 -7.53 7.28
CA GLY A 371 -14.94 -7.06 6.48
C GLY A 371 -14.75 -7.79 5.17
N THR A 372 -13.51 -7.71 4.69
CA THR A 372 -13.03 -8.40 3.50
C THR A 372 -11.65 -8.97 3.77
N ASP A 373 -11.30 -10.05 3.07
CA ASP A 373 -9.93 -10.56 3.03
C ASP A 373 -9.07 -9.82 2.00
N GLY A 374 -9.69 -8.96 1.19
CA GLY A 374 -9.06 -8.17 0.13
C GLY A 374 -8.55 -6.81 0.59
N PHE A 375 -8.12 -6.03 -0.41
CA PHE A 375 -7.64 -4.65 -0.23
C PHE A 375 -8.71 -3.71 0.33
N PHE A 376 -8.27 -2.60 0.92
CA PHE A 376 -9.16 -1.54 1.42
C PHE A 376 -10.15 -1.04 0.35
N THR A 377 -9.77 -1.02 -0.94
CA THR A 377 -10.68 -0.68 -2.05
C THR A 377 -12.00 -1.46 -2.02
N VAL A 378 -11.96 -2.74 -1.63
CA VAL A 378 -13.13 -3.61 -1.59
C VAL A 378 -14.06 -3.14 -0.48
N LEU A 379 -13.53 -2.90 0.72
CA LEU A 379 -14.30 -2.37 1.84
C LEU A 379 -14.82 -0.96 1.56
N ASN A 380 -14.00 -0.08 0.98
CA ASN A 380 -14.36 1.31 0.73
C ASN A 380 -15.45 1.46 -0.36
N ARG A 381 -15.48 0.55 -1.35
CA ARG A 381 -16.54 0.47 -2.36
C ARG A 381 -17.81 -0.21 -1.86
N ASN A 382 -17.70 -1.05 -0.82
CA ASN A 382 -18.80 -1.79 -0.23
C ASN A 382 -18.93 -1.48 1.26
N ARG A 383 -19.08 -0.18 1.57
CA ARG A 383 -19.17 0.28 2.97
C ARG A 383 -20.35 -0.40 3.68
N PRO A 384 -20.22 -0.71 4.98
CA PRO A 384 -21.33 -1.27 5.76
C PRO A 384 -22.56 -0.36 5.71
N SER A 385 -23.73 -0.94 5.49
CA SER A 385 -25.03 -0.27 5.60
C SER A 385 -25.85 -0.73 6.81
N THR A 386 -25.24 -1.52 7.70
CA THR A 386 -25.77 -1.96 9.00
C THR A 386 -24.80 -1.55 10.10
N THR A 387 -25.28 -1.55 11.35
CA THR A 387 -24.48 -1.31 12.55
C THR A 387 -24.17 -2.61 13.30
N GLN A 388 -24.52 -3.79 12.75
CA GLN A 388 -24.39 -5.09 13.41
C GLN A 388 -23.02 -5.72 13.18
N PHE A 389 -22.01 -5.15 13.83
CA PHE A 389 -20.63 -5.62 13.91
C PHE A 389 -19.93 -4.90 15.07
N ASP A 390 -18.88 -5.49 15.64
CA ASP A 390 -18.07 -4.87 16.70
C ASP A 390 -16.78 -4.25 16.17
N PHE A 391 -16.32 -4.63 14.98
CA PHE A 391 -15.13 -4.09 14.32
C PHE A 391 -15.23 -4.23 12.81
N LEU A 392 -14.45 -3.42 12.08
CA LEU A 392 -14.23 -3.57 10.64
C LEU A 392 -12.86 -4.17 10.35
N GLN A 393 -12.80 -5.05 9.36
CA GLN A 393 -11.57 -5.72 8.94
C GLN A 393 -11.30 -5.57 7.44
N PHE A 394 -10.03 -5.37 7.09
CA PHE A 394 -9.51 -5.51 5.72
C PHE A 394 -8.06 -5.97 5.75
N SER A 395 -7.54 -6.44 4.62
CA SER A 395 -6.11 -6.75 4.45
C SER A 395 -5.40 -5.63 3.68
N LEU A 396 -4.08 -5.56 3.83
CA LEU A 396 -3.27 -4.62 3.06
C LEU A 396 -1.96 -5.22 2.58
N ASN A 397 -1.52 -4.77 1.40
CA ASN A 397 -0.16 -4.91 0.93
C ASN A 397 0.24 -3.69 0.08
N PRO A 398 1.49 -3.19 0.20
CA PRO A 398 1.91 -1.91 -0.35
C PRO A 398 2.53 -2.03 -1.76
N GLN A 399 2.19 -3.06 -2.55
CA GLN A 399 2.91 -3.37 -3.80
C GLN A 399 1.99 -3.66 -5.00
N VAL A 400 0.81 -3.03 -5.04
CA VAL A 400 -0.17 -3.28 -6.10
C VAL A 400 0.28 -2.70 -7.44
N HIS A 401 0.87 -1.49 -7.41
CA HIS A 401 1.19 -0.77 -8.63
C HIS A 401 2.68 -0.78 -8.99
N ALA A 402 3.54 -0.80 -7.99
CA ALA A 402 4.98 -0.93 -8.14
C ALA A 402 5.55 -1.76 -7.00
N VAL A 403 6.66 -2.44 -7.27
CA VAL A 403 7.22 -3.47 -6.40
C VAL A 403 8.65 -3.16 -5.97
N ASP A 404 9.21 -2.05 -6.46
CA ASP A 404 10.56 -1.62 -6.12
C ASP A 404 10.66 -1.14 -4.66
N THR A 405 11.87 -1.14 -4.15
CA THR A 405 12.17 -0.82 -2.75
C THR A 405 11.76 0.60 -2.35
N ARG A 406 11.94 1.58 -3.23
CA ARG A 406 11.57 2.97 -2.90
C ARG A 406 10.08 3.10 -2.76
N THR A 407 9.31 2.57 -3.71
CA THR A 407 7.85 2.58 -3.65
C THR A 407 7.32 1.84 -2.42
N LEU A 408 7.96 0.74 -2.01
CA LEU A 408 7.60 0.02 -0.77
C LEU A 408 7.69 0.93 0.48
N ILE A 409 8.73 1.76 0.57
CA ILE A 409 8.92 2.72 1.67
C ILE A 409 7.93 3.88 1.54
N GLU A 410 7.79 4.44 0.33
CA GLU A 410 6.86 5.53 0.02
C GLU A 410 5.43 5.23 0.47
N ASN A 411 5.03 3.96 0.35
CA ASN A 411 3.68 3.50 0.62
C ASN A 411 3.33 3.33 2.11
N LEU A 412 4.28 3.51 3.04
CA LEU A 412 4.02 3.41 4.49
C LEU A 412 2.99 4.44 4.97
N VAL A 413 3.04 5.67 4.46
CA VAL A 413 2.19 6.77 4.93
C VAL A 413 0.71 6.52 4.64
N ALA A 414 0.37 5.96 3.48
CA ALA A 414 -1.01 5.63 3.10
C ALA A 414 -1.71 4.67 4.06
N GLN A 415 -0.96 3.90 4.87
CA GLN A 415 -1.55 3.03 5.89
C GLN A 415 -2.36 3.84 6.92
N ARG A 416 -1.94 5.06 7.26
CA ARG A 416 -2.71 5.95 8.13
C ARG A 416 -3.97 6.48 7.44
N ASP A 417 -3.90 6.75 6.14
CA ASP A 417 -5.06 7.26 5.37
C ASP A 417 -6.17 6.21 5.23
N VAL A 418 -5.82 4.94 5.03
CA VAL A 418 -6.82 3.86 4.96
C VAL A 418 -7.52 3.65 6.30
N VAL A 419 -6.78 3.71 7.41
CA VAL A 419 -7.37 3.61 8.76
C VAL A 419 -8.26 4.80 9.06
N ARG A 420 -7.81 6.04 8.77
CA ARG A 420 -8.61 7.25 8.92
C ARG A 420 -9.90 7.18 8.11
N THR A 421 -9.82 6.71 6.86
CA THR A 421 -11.00 6.59 6.00
C THR A 421 -11.93 5.50 6.52
N ALA A 422 -11.43 4.34 6.94
CA ALA A 422 -12.24 3.29 7.54
C ALA A 422 -13.00 3.78 8.78
N GLN A 423 -12.33 4.52 9.66
CA GLN A 423 -12.93 5.10 10.87
C GLN A 423 -14.12 6.02 10.56
N SER A 424 -14.11 6.71 9.41
CA SER A 424 -15.21 7.61 9.01
C SER A 424 -16.54 6.90 8.77
N PHE A 425 -16.52 5.59 8.52
CA PHE A 425 -17.71 4.76 8.31
C PHE A 425 -17.78 3.53 9.23
N ALA A 426 -16.94 3.47 10.27
CA ALA A 426 -16.94 2.40 11.27
C ALA A 426 -17.85 2.68 12.48
N GLU A 427 -18.51 3.84 12.53
CA GLU A 427 -19.42 4.23 13.64
C GLU A 427 -18.75 4.19 15.02
N GLY A 428 -17.47 4.59 15.08
CA GLY A 428 -16.68 4.58 16.32
C GLY A 428 -16.18 3.19 16.74
N LYS A 429 -16.45 2.14 15.97
CA LYS A 429 -15.95 0.79 16.23
C LYS A 429 -14.50 0.64 15.78
N PRO A 430 -13.74 -0.23 16.44
CA PRO A 430 -12.34 -0.47 16.12
C PRO A 430 -12.11 -0.96 14.69
N ILE A 431 -10.93 -0.65 14.17
CA ILE A 431 -10.41 -1.13 12.90
C ILE A 431 -9.37 -2.22 13.16
N TYR A 432 -9.51 -3.33 12.45
CA TYR A 432 -8.58 -4.45 12.44
C TYR A 432 -7.95 -4.54 11.05
N VAL A 433 -6.62 -4.62 10.98
CA VAL A 433 -5.93 -4.86 9.71
C VAL A 433 -5.34 -6.26 9.74
N SER A 434 -5.89 -7.14 8.92
CA SER A 434 -5.62 -8.57 9.01
C SER A 434 -5.73 -9.27 7.64
N PRO A 435 -4.61 -9.77 7.07
CA PRO A 435 -3.22 -9.50 7.43
C PRO A 435 -2.60 -8.30 6.71
N VAL A 436 -1.50 -7.81 7.26
CA VAL A 436 -0.48 -6.99 6.59
C VAL A 436 0.54 -7.92 5.94
N THR A 437 0.70 -7.82 4.62
CA THR A 437 1.69 -8.60 3.85
C THR A 437 2.48 -7.70 2.91
N LEU A 438 3.64 -8.18 2.41
CA LEU A 438 4.40 -7.45 1.39
C LEU A 438 3.79 -7.61 0.00
N ARG A 439 3.33 -8.83 -0.34
CA ARG A 439 2.75 -9.18 -1.64
C ARG A 439 1.29 -9.58 -1.49
N ALA A 440 0.55 -9.53 -2.59
CA ALA A 440 -0.80 -10.05 -2.65
C ALA A 440 -0.81 -11.56 -2.33
N ARG A 441 -1.73 -12.00 -1.47
CA ARG A 441 -1.87 -13.41 -1.08
C ARG A 441 -2.51 -14.26 -2.18
N ASN A 442 -3.46 -13.69 -2.92
CA ASN A 442 -4.15 -14.33 -4.01
C ASN A 442 -3.59 -13.79 -5.35
N ASN A 443 -2.53 -14.42 -5.84
CA ASN A 443 -1.92 -14.09 -7.13
C ASN A 443 -1.97 -15.32 -8.05
N PRO A 444 -2.42 -15.20 -9.32
CA PRO A 444 -2.38 -16.29 -10.30
C PRO A 444 -0.99 -16.92 -10.48
N ASN A 445 0.08 -16.16 -10.22
CA ASN A 445 1.45 -16.68 -10.17
C ASN A 445 1.91 -16.84 -8.71
N PRO A 446 1.99 -18.09 -8.17
CA PRO A 446 2.37 -18.32 -6.78
C PRO A 446 3.75 -17.79 -6.41
N ALA A 447 4.72 -17.76 -7.33
CA ALA A 447 6.06 -17.23 -7.06
C ALA A 447 6.02 -15.72 -6.72
N ASP A 448 5.08 -14.99 -7.31
CA ASP A 448 4.92 -13.54 -7.08
C ASP A 448 4.23 -13.20 -5.75
N THR A 449 3.87 -14.24 -4.96
CA THR A 449 3.36 -14.08 -3.60
C THR A 449 4.47 -14.05 -2.53
N ILE A 450 5.71 -14.38 -2.90
CA ILE A 450 6.87 -14.36 -2.00
C ILE A 450 7.69 -13.11 -2.31
N ASP A 451 8.00 -12.33 -1.28
CA ASP A 451 8.90 -11.19 -1.44
C ASP A 451 10.32 -11.58 -0.99
N PRO A 452 11.35 -11.42 -1.84
CA PRO A 452 12.73 -11.73 -1.45
C PRO A 452 13.21 -10.88 -0.27
N ARG A 453 12.55 -9.75 0.02
CA ARG A 453 12.91 -8.87 1.14
C ARG A 453 12.36 -9.35 2.48
N GLN A 454 11.45 -10.35 2.55
CA GLN A 454 10.69 -10.69 3.76
C GLN A 454 11.55 -10.80 5.03
N HIS A 455 12.72 -11.44 4.94
CA HIS A 455 13.62 -11.68 6.08
C HIS A 455 14.80 -10.70 6.16
N SER A 456 14.71 -9.55 5.48
CA SER A 456 15.75 -8.52 5.44
C SER A 456 15.61 -7.48 6.55
N ALA A 457 16.69 -6.73 6.80
CA ALA A 457 16.67 -5.60 7.73
C ALA A 457 15.73 -4.47 7.26
N LEU A 458 15.57 -4.28 5.95
CA LEU A 458 14.57 -3.36 5.39
C LEU A 458 13.16 -3.72 5.85
N VAL A 459 12.77 -5.00 5.85
CA VAL A 459 11.40 -5.38 6.26
C VAL A 459 11.22 -5.25 7.77
N ALA A 460 12.27 -5.42 8.56
CA ALA A 460 12.24 -5.06 9.97
C ALA A 460 11.95 -3.56 10.17
N ALA A 461 12.74 -2.70 9.51
CA ALA A 461 12.55 -1.24 9.50
C ALA A 461 11.14 -0.85 9.02
N TRP A 462 10.70 -1.41 7.89
CA TRP A 462 9.39 -1.15 7.30
C TRP A 462 8.26 -1.56 8.25
N THR A 463 8.37 -2.70 8.94
CA THR A 463 7.33 -3.19 9.84
C THR A 463 7.21 -2.33 11.10
N LEU A 464 8.32 -1.84 11.65
CA LEU A 464 8.32 -0.90 12.78
C LEU A 464 7.60 0.41 12.41
N ILE A 465 7.87 0.95 11.22
CA ILE A 465 7.19 2.17 10.75
C ILE A 465 5.76 1.89 10.31
N SER A 466 5.43 0.70 9.80
CA SER A 466 4.06 0.27 9.57
C SER A 466 3.26 0.27 10.88
N LEU A 467 3.83 -0.24 11.97
CA LEU A 467 3.20 -0.22 13.30
C LEU A 467 2.90 1.21 13.77
N LYS A 468 3.79 2.18 13.48
CA LYS A 468 3.53 3.62 13.72
C LYS A 468 2.33 4.13 12.92
N TYR A 469 2.27 3.86 11.62
CA TYR A 469 1.18 4.38 10.78
C TYR A 469 -0.17 3.69 11.03
N LEU A 470 -0.15 2.43 11.46
CA LEU A 470 -1.31 1.64 11.84
C LEU A 470 -1.66 1.72 13.33
N ALA A 471 -0.97 2.53 14.12
CA ALA A 471 -1.21 2.72 15.55
C ALA A 471 -2.68 2.99 15.94
N PRO A 472 -3.53 3.67 15.14
CA PRO A 472 -4.94 3.86 15.48
C PRO A 472 -5.82 2.59 15.40
N CYS A 473 -5.30 1.46 14.90
CA CYS A 473 -6.00 0.19 14.87
C CYS A 473 -6.03 -0.45 16.27
N ALA A 474 -7.04 -1.28 16.54
CA ALA A 474 -7.11 -2.04 17.79
C ALA A 474 -6.38 -3.38 17.71
N ALA A 475 -6.29 -3.98 16.51
CA ALA A 475 -5.58 -5.22 16.27
C ALA A 475 -4.90 -5.24 14.89
N LEU A 476 -3.70 -5.81 14.83
CA LEU A 476 -2.88 -5.93 13.63
C LEU A 476 -2.36 -7.36 13.49
N THR A 477 -2.57 -7.97 12.33
CA THR A 477 -2.02 -9.28 12.01
C THR A 477 -0.89 -9.11 11.00
N TYR A 478 0.36 -9.35 11.39
CA TYR A 478 1.52 -9.24 10.51
C TYR A 478 1.98 -10.59 10.01
N PHE A 479 2.08 -10.72 8.68
CA PHE A 479 2.73 -11.82 7.98
C PHE A 479 2.21 -13.21 8.37
N GLU A 480 2.80 -14.25 7.79
CA GLU A 480 2.65 -15.61 8.33
C GLU A 480 3.54 -15.77 9.57
N ALA A 481 3.28 -16.78 10.39
CA ALA A 481 4.12 -17.03 11.56
C ALA A 481 5.53 -17.46 11.14
N ILE A 482 5.60 -18.39 10.18
CA ILE A 482 6.82 -19.09 9.77
C ILE A 482 6.82 -19.32 8.26
N GLY A 483 7.97 -19.15 7.62
CA GLY A 483 8.20 -19.50 6.23
C GLY A 483 8.71 -18.31 5.41
N GLU A 484 8.69 -18.42 4.09
CA GLU A 484 9.18 -17.37 3.17
C GLU A 484 8.35 -16.09 3.21
N LYS A 485 7.16 -16.14 3.81
CA LYS A 485 6.23 -15.03 4.02
C LYS A 485 6.06 -14.70 5.50
N GLY A 486 6.92 -15.26 6.35
CA GLY A 486 6.72 -15.29 7.79
C GLY A 486 7.41 -14.16 8.56
N LEU A 487 7.06 -14.03 9.84
CA LEU A 487 7.86 -13.32 10.85
C LEU A 487 9.19 -14.06 11.08
N LEU A 488 9.15 -15.39 11.12
CA LEU A 488 10.31 -16.25 11.22
C LEU A 488 10.55 -16.99 9.88
N PRO A 489 11.81 -17.19 9.46
CA PRO A 489 12.11 -18.11 8.37
C PRO A 489 11.81 -19.55 8.79
N SER A 490 11.77 -20.48 7.82
CA SER A 490 11.60 -21.91 8.10
C SER A 490 12.66 -22.46 9.07
N ASN A 491 13.86 -21.88 9.10
CA ASN A 491 14.93 -22.21 10.02
C ASN A 491 15.64 -20.92 10.44
N GLY A 492 15.86 -20.72 11.74
CA GLY A 492 16.62 -19.57 12.27
C GLY A 492 15.76 -18.44 12.81
N THR A 493 16.33 -17.23 12.83
CA THR A 493 15.66 -15.98 13.25
C THR A 493 15.63 -14.99 12.08
N SER A 494 14.91 -13.88 12.25
CA SER A 494 14.90 -12.74 11.33
C SER A 494 15.25 -11.45 12.09
N PRO A 495 15.78 -10.40 11.43
CA PRO A 495 15.98 -9.11 12.08
C PRO A 495 14.70 -8.54 12.71
N LEU A 496 13.53 -8.82 12.10
CA LEU A 496 12.24 -8.39 12.63
C LEU A 496 11.91 -9.07 13.97
N ALA A 497 12.20 -10.36 14.11
CA ALA A 497 11.98 -11.09 15.36
C ALA A 497 12.75 -10.47 16.53
N ASP A 498 14.00 -10.04 16.31
CA ASP A 498 14.84 -9.42 17.34
C ASP A 498 14.24 -8.09 17.87
N TYR A 499 13.63 -7.28 17.01
CA TYR A 499 12.93 -6.06 17.43
C TYR A 499 11.59 -6.37 18.11
N TRP A 500 10.85 -7.38 17.65
CA TRP A 500 9.63 -7.82 18.32
C TRP A 500 9.89 -8.31 19.74
N GLN A 501 11.00 -9.01 19.98
CA GLN A 501 11.42 -9.41 21.32
C GLN A 501 11.69 -8.20 22.22
N GLN A 502 12.34 -7.16 21.69
CA GLN A 502 12.57 -5.91 22.43
C GLN A 502 11.27 -5.20 22.78
N ILE A 503 10.32 -5.12 21.83
CA ILE A 503 8.99 -4.56 22.06
C ILE A 503 8.25 -5.38 23.13
N ALA A 504 8.27 -6.71 23.04
CA ALA A 504 7.64 -7.59 24.01
C ALA A 504 8.22 -7.42 25.43
N ALA A 505 9.56 -7.33 25.54
CA ALA A 505 10.25 -7.10 26.80
C ALA A 505 9.94 -5.72 27.40
N PHE A 506 9.70 -4.71 26.56
CA PHE A 506 9.38 -3.36 26.99
C PHE A 506 7.95 -3.19 27.51
N GLN A 507 7.02 -4.08 27.13
CA GLN A 507 5.62 -4.07 27.55
C GLN A 507 4.92 -2.72 27.30
N PRO A 508 4.87 -2.26 26.03
CA PRO A 508 4.23 -0.99 25.70
C PRO A 508 2.73 -1.04 25.97
N VAL A 509 2.19 0.08 26.44
CA VAL A 509 0.74 0.28 26.60
C VAL A 509 0.19 1.29 25.60
N ARG A 510 1.06 2.11 25.01
CA ARG A 510 0.68 3.07 23.96
C ARG A 510 1.80 3.35 22.98
N ILE A 511 1.41 3.76 21.78
CA ILE A 511 2.28 4.33 20.76
C ILE A 511 2.13 5.86 20.83
N VAL A 512 3.24 6.57 20.99
CA VAL A 512 3.31 8.03 20.86
C VAL A 512 3.39 8.35 19.37
N ASP A 513 2.45 9.15 18.88
CA ASP A 513 2.49 9.57 17.48
C ASP A 513 3.71 10.47 17.23
N THR A 514 4.32 10.35 16.06
CA THR A 514 5.51 11.11 15.67
C THR A 514 5.31 11.69 14.27
N HIS A 515 5.87 12.88 14.05
CA HIS A 515 5.95 13.51 12.75
C HIS A 515 7.39 13.39 12.21
N SER A 516 7.50 13.11 10.91
CA SER A 516 8.76 13.23 10.16
C SER A 516 8.56 14.23 9.03
N SER A 517 9.51 15.14 8.85
CA SER A 517 9.50 16.10 7.74
C SER A 517 9.83 15.45 6.39
N ASP A 518 10.45 14.26 6.39
CA ASP A 518 10.69 13.45 5.19
C ASP A 518 10.65 11.95 5.54
N PRO A 519 9.45 11.34 5.61
CA PRO A 519 9.28 9.95 6.00
C PRO A 519 9.87 8.95 4.99
N LEU A 520 10.31 9.40 3.80
CA LEU A 520 11.02 8.54 2.84
C LEU A 520 12.46 8.27 3.27
N LYS A 521 13.05 9.22 3.99
CA LYS A 521 14.42 9.14 4.48
C LYS A 521 14.48 8.61 5.89
N LYS A 522 13.69 9.20 6.79
CA LYS A 522 13.81 8.92 8.21
C LYS A 522 12.47 8.96 8.92
N ASP A 523 12.24 8.02 9.84
CA ASP A 523 11.03 7.99 10.66
C ASP A 523 11.27 7.34 12.04
N LEU A 524 10.31 7.44 12.97
CA LEU A 524 10.43 6.98 14.35
C LEU A 524 9.15 6.30 14.84
N LEU A 525 9.24 5.02 15.20
CA LEU A 525 8.27 4.39 16.10
C LEU A 525 8.64 4.73 17.54
N LEU A 526 7.73 5.35 18.30
CA LEU A 526 7.96 5.70 19.70
C LEU A 526 6.91 5.01 20.59
N LEU A 527 7.37 4.15 21.47
CA LEU A 527 6.54 3.37 22.39
C LEU A 527 6.63 3.93 23.80
N GLU A 528 5.57 3.76 24.59
CA GLU A 528 5.57 4.10 26.02
C GLU A 528 4.92 2.99 26.86
N ASN A 529 5.52 2.68 28.01
CA ASN A 529 5.05 1.65 28.93
C ASN A 529 4.28 2.26 30.14
N GLU A 530 3.77 1.42 31.05
CA GLU A 530 3.02 1.88 32.23
C GLU A 530 3.81 2.79 33.17
N ARG A 531 5.15 2.73 33.11
CA ARG A 531 6.05 3.56 33.92
C ARG A 531 6.37 4.90 33.27
N MET A 532 5.74 5.20 32.13
CA MET A 532 6.00 6.39 31.31
C MET A 532 7.43 6.43 30.74
N GLU A 533 8.13 5.30 30.73
CA GLU A 533 9.40 5.15 30.03
C GLU A 533 9.12 5.06 28.53
N ARG A 534 10.09 5.47 27.70
CA ARG A 534 9.95 5.46 26.24
C ARG A 534 11.01 4.59 25.58
N LEU A 535 10.61 3.91 24.51
CA LEU A 535 11.48 3.14 23.63
C LEU A 535 11.26 3.60 22.19
N GLY A 536 12.30 4.14 21.58
CA GLY A 536 12.28 4.64 20.21
C GLY A 536 13.03 3.72 19.25
N PHE A 537 12.43 3.49 18.07
CA PHE A 537 13.09 2.87 16.92
C PHE A 537 13.15 3.89 15.80
N GLU A 538 14.27 4.61 15.72
CA GLU A 538 14.52 5.58 14.68
C GLU A 538 15.09 4.86 13.45
N VAL A 539 14.36 4.89 12.34
CA VAL A 539 14.69 4.23 11.09
C VAL A 539 15.23 5.24 10.10
N ASP A 540 16.42 5.00 9.58
CA ASP A 540 16.99 5.72 8.45
C ASP A 540 17.01 4.79 7.22
N PHE A 541 16.12 5.06 6.27
CA PHE A 541 15.97 4.27 5.05
C PHE A 541 17.07 4.55 4.01
N GLU A 542 17.75 5.70 4.09
CA GLU A 542 18.86 6.04 3.17
C GLU A 542 20.14 5.32 3.59
N LEU A 543 20.44 5.31 4.89
CA LEU A 543 21.61 4.63 5.46
C LEU A 543 21.37 3.14 5.71
N GLY A 544 20.10 2.72 5.79
CA GLY A 544 19.72 1.36 6.10
C GLY A 544 19.97 0.98 7.57
N GLU A 545 19.74 1.93 8.47
CA GLU A 545 20.04 1.80 9.90
C GLU A 545 18.77 1.91 10.74
N ILE A 546 18.77 1.20 11.88
CA ILE A 546 17.75 1.33 12.92
C ILE A 546 18.47 1.65 14.22
N ARG A 547 18.22 2.83 14.76
CA ARG A 547 18.77 3.25 16.06
C ARG A 547 17.70 3.06 17.14
N VAL A 548 18.01 2.21 18.10
CA VAL A 548 17.20 2.00 19.30
C VAL A 548 17.62 3.01 20.36
N GLN A 549 16.67 3.76 20.94
CA GLN A 549 16.92 4.83 21.90
C GLN A 549 15.93 4.88 23.07
#